data_AF-A0A4Z0QCW9-F1
#
_entry.id   AF-A0A4Z0QCW9-F1
#
_cell.length_a   1.000
_cell.length_b   1.000
_cell.length_c   1.000
_cell.angle_alpha   90.00
_cell.angle_beta   90.00
_cell.angle_gamma   90.00
#
_symmetry.space_group_name_H-M   'P 1'
#
loop_
_entity.id
_entity.type
_entity.pdbx_description
1 polymer ?
#
loop_
_entity_poly.entity_id
_entity_poly.type
_entity_poly.pdbx_seq_one_letter_code
_entity_poly.pdbx_strand_id
1 'polypeptide(L)' 'MSGGLVTAAYIVAAILFIFSLAGLSKHETSRQGNNFGIAGMAIALLATIFGPDTGNVAWILVAMIIGGAIGI' A
#
# COMPACT_ATOMS: atom_id res chain seq x y z
N MET A 1 -13.92 -2.46 8.47
CA MET A 1 -14.12 -3.42 7.35
C MET A 1 -14.37 -4.81 7.91
N SER A 2 -15.07 -5.69 7.18
CA SER A 2 -15.12 -7.12 7.55
C SER A 2 -13.74 -7.76 7.34
N GLY A 3 -13.36 -8.74 8.18
CA GLY A 3 -12.05 -9.40 8.10
C GLY A 3 -11.78 -9.99 6.70
N GLY A 4 -12.79 -10.58 6.07
CA GLY A 4 -12.67 -11.10 4.70
C GLY A 4 -12.34 -10.03 3.65
N LEU A 5 -12.88 -8.81 3.79
CA LEU A 5 -12.59 -7.71 2.87
C LEU A 5 -11.16 -7.19 3.07
N VAL A 6 -10.66 -7.16 4.31
CA VAL A 6 -9.25 -6.82 4.62
C VAL A 6 -8.31 -7.84 3.96
N THR A 7 -8.59 -9.14 4.11
CA THR A 7 -7.80 -10.20 3.47
C THR A 7 -7.81 -10.07 1.95
N ALA A 8 -8.97 -9.83 1.34
CA ALA A 8 -9.07 -9.62 -0.12
C ALA A 8 -8.25 -8.41 -0.57
N ALA A 9 -8.31 -7.29 0.16
CA ALA A 9 -7.51 -6.10 -0.14
C ALA A 9 -6.00 -6.37 -0.06
N TYR A 10 -5.54 -7.15 0.93
CA TYR A 10 -4.14 -7.56 1.01
C TYR A 10 -3.70 -8.47 -0.14
N ILE A 11 -4.56 -9.38 -0.60
CA ILE A 11 -4.27 -10.21 -1.78
C ILE A 11 -4.14 -9.33 -3.03
N VAL A 12 -5.05 -8.37 -3.22
CA VAL A 12 -4.99 -7.42 -4.35
C VAL A 12 -3.71 -6.58 -4.28
N ALA A 13 -3.37 -6.05 -3.10
CA ALA A 13 -2.14 -5.29 -2.90
C ALA A 13 -0.89 -6.12 -3.21
N ALA A 14 -0.85 -7.38 -2.77
CA ALA A 14 0.26 -8.30 -3.06
C ALA A 14 0.43 -8.54 -4.57
N ILE A 15 -0.66 -8.74 -5.31
CA ILE A 15 -0.62 -8.89 -6.78
C ILE A 15 -0.07 -7.62 -7.45
N LEU A 16 -0.50 -6.44 -7.01
CA LEU A 16 0.02 -5.17 -7.52
C LEU A 16 1.52 -4.99 -7.25
N PHE A 17 2.00 -5.41 -6.08
CA PHE A 17 3.43 -5.40 -5.79
C PHE A 17 4.23 -6.37 -6.66
N ILE A 18 3.67 -7.55 -6.98
CA ILE A 18 4.29 -8.48 -7.94
C ILE A 18 4.41 -7.82 -9.33
N PHE A 19 3.37 -7.14 -9.80
CA PHE A 19 3.42 -6.40 -11.07
C PHE A 19 4.36 -5.20 -11.02
N SER A 20 4.48 -4.53 -9.88
CA SER A 20 5.48 -3.46 -9.67
C SER A 20 6.90 -3.98 -9.88
N LEU A 21 7.28 -5.07 -9.21
CA LEU A 21 8.60 -5.68 -9.33
C LEU A 21 8.88 -6.17 -10.76
N ALA A 22 7.88 -6.77 -11.41
CA ALA A 22 7.99 -7.19 -12.81
C ALA A 22 8.19 -6.00 -13.76
N GLY A 23 7.45 -4.90 -13.56
CA GLY A 23 7.54 -3.69 -14.37
C GLY A 23 8.86 -2.93 -14.16
N LEU A 24 9.37 -2.90 -12.94
CA LEU A 24 10.66 -2.26 -12.60
C LEU A 24 11.86 -3.01 -13.17
N SER A 25 11.71 -4.31 -13.47
CA SER A 25 12.78 -5.14 -14.05
C SER A 25 13.09 -4.83 -15.52
N LYS A 26 12.31 -3.96 -16.18
CA LYS A 26 12.58 -3.50 -17.54
C LYS A 26 12.50 -1.97 -17.59
N HIS A 27 13.50 -1.33 -18.20
CA HIS A 27 13.56 0.14 -18.29
C HIS A 27 12.33 0.73 -18.99
N GLU A 28 11.84 0.08 -20.05
CA GLU A 28 10.67 0.53 -20.82
C GLU A 28 9.38 0.56 -19.99
N THR A 29 9.19 -0.39 -19.07
CA THR A 29 7.98 -0.50 -18.23
C THR A 29 8.16 0.05 -16.82
N SER A 30 9.34 0.60 -16.50
CA SER A 30 9.71 1.05 -15.14
C SER A 30 8.70 2.04 -14.53
N ARG A 31 8.23 3.01 -15.30
CA ARG A 31 7.20 3.97 -14.85
C ARG A 31 5.87 3.28 -14.50
N GLN A 32 5.47 2.31 -15.32
CA GLN A 32 4.23 1.56 -15.08
C GLN A 32 4.37 0.66 -13.84
N GLY A 33 5.54 0.02 -13.67
CA GLY A 33 5.89 -0.73 -12.46
C GLY A 33 5.75 0.12 -11.21
N ASN A 34 6.36 1.32 -11.20
CA ASN A 34 6.25 2.24 -10.07
C ASN A 34 4.78 2.61 -9.74
N ASN A 35 3.95 2.85 -10.76
CA ASN A 35 2.54 3.15 -10.55
C ASN A 35 1.77 1.98 -9.91
N PHE A 36 2.06 0.74 -10.28
CA PHE A 36 1.49 -0.44 -9.61
C PHE A 36 1.93 -0.52 -8.14
N GLY A 37 3.19 -0.16 -7.85
CA GLY A 37 3.70 -0.11 -6.48
C GLY A 37 2.98 0.92 -5.62
N ILE A 38 2.79 2.15 -6.13
CA ILE A 38 2.06 3.20 -5.43
C ILE A 38 0.61 2.78 -5.18
N ALA A 39 -0.06 2.20 -6.17
CA ALA A 39 -1.43 1.71 -6.03
C ALA A 39 -1.53 0.58 -4.98
N GLY A 40 -0.60 -0.38 -5.00
CA GLY A 40 -0.53 -1.46 -4.02
C GLY A 40 -0.32 -0.94 -2.60
N MET A 41 0.59 0.02 -2.42
CA MET A 41 0.85 0.66 -1.13
C MET A 41 -0.38 1.41 -0.61
N ALA A 42 -1.09 2.16 -1.47
CA ALA A 42 -2.30 2.87 -1.08
C ALA A 42 -3.41 1.91 -0.61
N ILE A 43 -3.65 0.81 -1.34
CA ILE A 43 -4.66 -0.19 -0.96
C ILE A 43 -4.30 -0.85 0.37
N ALA A 44 -3.04 -1.23 0.57
CA ALA A 44 -2.59 -1.84 1.82
C ALA A 44 -2.78 -0.90 3.02
N LEU A 45 -2.37 0.37 2.90
CA LEU A 45 -2.55 1.36 3.97
C LEU A 45 -4.02 1.60 4.31
N LEU A 46 -4.88 1.74 3.30
CA LEU A 46 -6.32 1.91 3.52
C LEU A 46 -6.91 0.69 4.23
N ALA A 47 -6.57 -0.53 3.80
CA ALA A 47 -7.04 -1.76 4.44
C ALA A 47 -6.57 -1.87 5.90
N THR A 48 -5.34 -1.45 6.20
CA THR A 48 -4.81 -1.42 7.57
C THR A 48 -5.47 -0.34 8.43
N ILE A 49 -5.77 0.84 7.89
CA ILE A 49 -6.41 1.93 8.64
C ILE A 49 -7.89 1.62 8.94
N PHE A 50 -8.61 1.02 7.98
CA PHE A 50 -10.03 0.69 8.10
C PHE A 50 -10.29 -0.75 8.60
N GLY A 51 -9.24 -1.44 9.04
CA GLY A 51 -9.31 -2.78 9.61
C GLY A 51 -10.05 -2.82 10.95
N PRO A 52 -10.55 -4.00 11.36
CA PRO A 52 -11.28 -4.15 12.62
C PRO A 52 -10.39 -3.98 13.87
N ASP A 53 -9.09 -4.26 13.76
CA ASP A 53 -8.13 -4.22 14.88
C ASP A 53 -7.40 -2.87 15.00
N THR A 54 -7.79 -1.87 14.21
CA THR A 54 -7.05 -0.60 14.12
C THR A 54 -7.36 0.30 15.31
N GLY A 55 -6.44 0.33 16.27
CA GLY A 55 -6.47 1.27 17.39
C GLY A 55 -5.80 2.59 17.05
N ASN A 56 -6.35 3.69 17.56
CA ASN A 56 -5.70 5.00 17.64
C ASN A 56 -5.17 5.56 16.30
N VAL A 57 -6.04 5.60 15.29
CA VAL A 57 -5.74 6.05 13.91
C VAL A 57 -5.06 7.42 13.86
N ALA A 58 -5.35 8.32 14.79
CA ALA A 58 -4.70 9.63 14.88
C ALA A 58 -3.16 9.51 14.99
N TRP A 59 -2.65 8.61 15.83
CA TRP A 59 -1.20 8.40 15.96
C TRP A 59 -0.60 7.73 14.73
N ILE A 60 -1.35 6.83 14.06
CA ILE A 60 -0.91 6.22 12.81
C ILE A 60 -0.70 7.30 11.74
N LEU A 61 -1.65 8.22 11.60
CA LEU A 61 -1.56 9.32 10.63
C LEU A 61 -0.42 10.29 10.96
N VAL A 62 -0.23 10.64 12.24
CA VAL A 62 0.89 11.49 12.67
C VAL A 62 2.23 10.83 12.33
N ALA A 63 2.41 9.55 12.67
CA ALA A 63 3.62 8.81 12.35
C ALA A 63 3.86 8.71 10.83
N MET A 64 2.80 8.50 10.06
CA MET A 64 2.88 8.42 8.59
C MET A 64 3.29 9.75 7.96
N ILE A 65 2.76 10.88 8.45
CA ILE A 65 3.14 12.21 7.97
C ILE A 65 4.61 12.50 8.30
N ILE A 66 5.06 12.21 9.52
CA ILE A 66 6.45 12.42 9.92
C ILE A 66 7.39 11.54 9.09
N GLY A 67 7.10 10.24 8.97
CA GLY A 67 7.91 9.31 8.18
C GLY A 67 7.94 9.67 6.69
N GLY A 68 6.79 10.05 6.13
CA GLY A 68 6.68 10.49 4.74
C GLY A 68 7.42 11.80 4.47
N ALA A 69 7.36 12.77 5.39
CA ALA A 69 8.07 14.04 5.25
C ALA A 69 9.59 13.88 5.34
N ILE A 70 10.09 12.93 6.15
CA ILE A 70 11.53 12.63 6.26
C ILE A 70 12.04 11.86 5.04
N GLY A 71 11.21 11.01 4.44
CA GLY A 71 11.60 10.15 3.32
C GLY A 71 11.63 10.84 1.94
N ILE A 72 11.05 12.03 1.81
CA ILE A 72 11.14 12.89 0.61
C ILE A 72 12.46 13.65 0.63
#